data_AF-A0A9D5B0X8-F1
#
_entry.id   AF-A0A9D5B0X8-F1
#
_cell.length_a   1.000
_cell.length_b   1.000
_cell.length_c   1.000
_cell.angle_alpha   90.00
_cell.angle_beta   90.00
_cell.angle_gamma   90.00
#
_symmetry.space_group_name_H-M   'P 1'
#
loop_
_entity.id
_entity.type
_entity.pdbx_description
1 polymer ?
#
loop_
_entity_poly.entity_id
_entity_poly.type
_entity_poly.pdbx_seq_one_letter_code
_entity_poly.pdbx_strand_id
1 'polypeptide(L)'
;MECNKEENILVWSQFMKPKIIFGSPLEKMDVMDRSHFLVENLLKLYANEKYILVVNPQLDDLKFYVSFKVGATSLSVLRSIWQTFWLSENWESKGNVYDQLANSLMELEDRFDDFIQKLKSSKWDTQQLNLKVPKEISIDDINTF
;
A
#
# COMPACT_ATOMS: atom_id res chain seq x y z
N MET A 1 -19.72 -16.18 -17.38
CA MET A 1 -18.97 -15.81 -16.15
C MET A 1 -19.41 -14.41 -15.77
N GLU A 2 -20.34 -14.28 -14.81
CA GLU A 2 -20.64 -12.98 -14.21
C GLU A 2 -19.49 -12.65 -13.26
N CYS A 3 -18.39 -12.15 -13.83
CA CYS A 3 -17.50 -11.31 -13.06
C CYS A 3 -18.38 -10.20 -12.49
N ASN A 4 -18.41 -10.04 -11.17
CA ASN A 4 -19.24 -9.05 -10.54
C ASN A 4 -18.82 -7.69 -11.09
N LYS A 5 -19.63 -7.09 -11.98
CA LYS A 5 -19.29 -5.84 -12.68
C LYS A 5 -19.04 -4.67 -11.71
N GLU A 6 -19.42 -4.86 -10.44
CA GLU A 6 -19.25 -3.93 -9.34
C GLU A 6 -17.89 -4.04 -8.62
N GLU A 7 -17.06 -5.05 -8.90
CA GLU A 7 -15.69 -5.17 -8.38
C GLU A 7 -14.66 -4.39 -9.21
N ASN A 8 -15.10 -3.27 -9.80
CA ASN A 8 -14.27 -2.39 -10.64
C ASN A 8 -13.20 -1.60 -9.83
N ILE A 9 -13.03 -1.93 -8.55
CA ILE A 9 -12.07 -1.34 -7.61
C ILE A 9 -10.77 -2.15 -7.58
N LEU A 10 -10.82 -3.44 -7.99
CA LEU A 10 -9.74 -4.42 -7.77
C LEU A 10 -9.44 -5.19 -9.06
N VAL A 11 -9.16 -4.48 -10.15
CA VAL A 11 -8.73 -5.14 -11.40
C VAL A 11 -7.34 -5.73 -11.18
N TRP A 12 -7.12 -7.02 -11.47
CA TRP A 12 -5.85 -7.71 -11.24
C TRP A 12 -4.63 -7.02 -11.86
N SER A 13 -4.82 -6.36 -13.00
CA SER A 13 -3.79 -5.56 -13.66
C SER A 13 -3.37 -4.33 -12.84
N GLN A 14 -4.25 -3.78 -12.00
CA GLN A 14 -3.96 -2.67 -11.09
C GLN A 14 -3.23 -3.14 -9.83
N PHE A 15 -3.48 -4.35 -9.31
CA PHE A 15 -2.73 -4.87 -8.15
C PHE A 15 -1.25 -5.18 -8.41
N MET A 16 -0.83 -5.27 -9.67
CA MET A 16 0.56 -5.50 -10.03
C MET A 16 1.43 -4.25 -9.83
N LYS A 17 0.82 -3.06 -9.63
CA LYS A 17 1.52 -1.81 -9.31
C LYS A 17 0.71 -0.99 -8.28
N PRO A 18 1.33 -0.60 -7.16
CA PRO A 18 2.77 -0.62 -6.92
C PRO A 18 3.26 -1.91 -6.24
N LYS A 19 4.58 -2.16 -6.31
CA LYS A 19 5.20 -3.31 -5.64
C LYS A 19 5.28 -3.06 -4.14
N ILE A 20 4.53 -3.82 -3.34
CA ILE A 20 4.49 -3.72 -1.87
C ILE A 20 5.22 -4.90 -1.24
N ILE A 21 6.14 -4.61 -0.32
CA ILE A 21 6.91 -5.59 0.45
C ILE A 21 6.54 -5.45 1.92
N PHE A 22 5.76 -6.41 2.43
CA PHE A 22 5.35 -6.45 3.83
C PHE A 22 6.40 -7.11 4.72
N GLY A 23 6.48 -6.66 5.98
CA GLY A 23 7.33 -7.26 7.00
C GLY A 23 8.82 -6.98 6.81
N SER A 24 9.18 -5.98 5.99
CA SER A 24 10.58 -5.58 5.87
C SER A 24 11.03 -4.92 7.19
N PRO A 25 12.18 -5.31 7.77
CA PRO A 25 12.75 -4.59 8.89
C PRO A 25 13.22 -3.20 8.43
N LEU A 26 13.04 -2.17 9.27
CA LEU A 26 13.38 -0.78 8.96
C LEU A 26 14.88 -0.65 8.61
N GLU A 27 15.72 -1.47 9.23
CA GLU A 27 17.17 -1.51 9.01
C GLU A 27 17.58 -1.97 7.61
N LYS A 28 16.70 -2.71 6.92
CA LYS A 28 16.91 -3.17 5.53
C LYS A 28 16.31 -2.22 4.49
N MET A 29 15.63 -1.16 4.92
CA MET A 29 15.13 -0.12 4.03
C MET A 29 16.29 0.84 3.73
N ASP A 30 17.22 0.41 2.87
CA ASP A 30 18.49 1.08 2.50
C ASP A 30 18.29 2.33 1.62
N VAL A 31 17.18 3.02 1.85
CA VAL A 31 16.49 3.92 0.93
C VAL A 31 16.33 5.30 1.55
N MET A 32 16.14 5.35 2.87
CA MET A 32 16.31 6.57 3.65
C MET A 32 17.79 6.64 4.02
N ASP A 33 18.44 7.74 3.67
CA ASP A 33 19.74 8.09 4.24
C ASP A 33 19.64 7.90 5.76
N ARG A 34 20.41 6.97 6.33
CA ARG A 34 20.23 6.43 7.70
C ARG A 34 20.63 7.41 8.79
N SER A 35 20.43 8.71 8.55
CA SER A 35 20.54 9.71 9.60
C SER A 35 19.49 9.42 10.67
N HIS A 36 19.93 9.39 11.93
CA HIS A 36 19.07 9.21 13.10
C HIS A 36 17.85 10.16 13.08
N PHE A 37 18.05 11.37 12.55
CA PHE A 37 17.02 12.39 12.40
C PHE A 37 15.85 11.97 11.49
N LEU A 38 16.12 11.29 10.36
CA LEU A 38 15.07 10.85 9.44
C LEU A 38 14.25 9.69 10.02
N VAL A 39 14.89 8.78 10.75
CA VAL A 39 14.20 7.69 11.45
C VAL A 39 13.27 8.23 12.54
N GLU A 40 13.74 9.18 13.35
CA GLU A 40 12.92 9.79 14.41
C GLU A 40 11.71 10.54 13.83
N ASN A 41 11.89 11.28 12.74
CA ASN A 41 10.79 11.99 12.08
C ASN A 41 9.77 11.01 11.48
N LEU A 42 10.23 9.91 10.89
CA LEU A 42 9.32 8.88 10.36
C LEU A 42 8.51 8.21 11.49
N LEU A 43 9.15 7.92 12.63
CA LEU A 43 8.46 7.38 13.80
C LEU A 43 7.40 8.35 14.36
N LYS A 44 7.71 9.65 14.40
CA LYS A 44 6.76 10.70 14.77
C LYS A 44 5.60 10.79 13.79
N LEU A 45 5.90 10.76 12.49
CA LEU A 45 4.90 10.85 11.43
C LEU A 45 3.87 9.71 11.52
N TYR A 46 4.35 8.48 11.75
CA TYR A 46 3.49 7.31 11.87
C TYR A 46 3.01 7.05 13.29
N ALA A 47 3.10 7.99 14.25
CA ALA A 47 2.82 7.72 15.66
C ALA A 47 1.42 7.10 15.91
N ASN A 48 0.42 7.54 15.15
CA ASN A 48 -0.96 7.06 15.26
C ASN A 48 -1.24 5.77 14.46
N GLU A 49 -0.31 5.38 13.59
CA GLU A 49 -0.43 4.16 12.78
C GLU A 49 0.25 2.96 13.42
N LYS A 50 -0.29 1.78 13.13
CA LYS A 50 0.31 0.48 13.50
C LYS A 50 1.20 -0.10 12.41
N TYR A 51 1.55 0.70 11.42
CA TYR A 51 2.55 0.37 10.41
C TYR A 51 3.44 1.58 10.14
N ILE A 52 4.52 1.36 9.40
CA ILE A 52 5.41 2.39 8.86
C ILE A 52 5.62 2.03 7.39
N LEU A 53 5.48 3.02 6.51
CA LEU A 53 5.67 2.86 5.07
C LEU A 53 6.90 3.66 4.63
N VAL A 54 7.74 3.05 3.80
CA VAL A 54 8.89 3.69 3.17
C VAL A 54 8.85 3.43 1.67
N VAL A 55 9.15 4.46 0.89
CA VAL A 55 9.25 4.40 -0.58
C VAL A 55 10.70 4.35 -1.01
N ASN A 56 11.02 3.43 -1.93
CA ASN A 56 12.24 3.48 -2.73
C ASN A 56 12.00 4.16 -4.08
N PRO A 57 12.52 5.38 -4.28
CA PRO A 57 12.34 6.13 -5.52
C PRO A 57 13.40 5.80 -6.59
N GLN A 58 14.35 4.89 -6.35
CA GLN A 58 15.34 4.51 -7.37
C GLN A 58 14.64 3.86 -8.58
N LEU A 59 14.93 4.43 -9.76
CA LEU A 59 14.11 4.43 -10.98
C LEU A 59 13.61 3.07 -11.52
N ASP A 60 12.53 3.19 -12.30
CA ASP A 60 11.74 2.23 -13.11
C ASP A 60 10.58 1.49 -12.43
N ASP A 61 10.58 1.31 -11.10
CA ASP A 61 9.38 0.83 -10.39
C ASP A 61 9.38 1.29 -8.93
N LEU A 62 8.39 2.11 -8.55
CA LEU A 62 8.14 2.47 -7.15
C LEU A 62 7.94 1.21 -6.30
N LYS A 63 8.84 1.01 -5.34
CA LYS A 63 8.76 -0.06 -4.35
C LYS A 63 8.42 0.53 -2.99
N PHE A 64 7.45 -0.09 -2.36
CA PHE A 64 6.93 0.31 -1.07
C PHE A 64 7.24 -0.78 -0.06
N TYR A 65 7.81 -0.39 1.06
CA TYR A 65 8.18 -1.30 2.14
C TYR A 65 7.34 -0.97 3.35
N VAL A 66 6.65 -1.97 3.91
CA VAL A 66 5.78 -1.83 5.06
C VAL A 66 6.34 -2.63 6.23
N SER A 67 6.62 -1.94 7.34
CA SER A 67 6.86 -2.57 8.63
C SER A 67 5.62 -2.45 9.51
N PHE A 68 5.29 -3.49 10.26
CA PHE A 68 4.18 -3.46 11.23
C PHE A 68 4.70 -3.30 12.65
N LYS A 69 3.99 -2.48 13.44
CA LYS A 69 4.23 -2.32 14.87
C LYS A 69 3.47 -3.40 15.64
N VAL A 70 3.86 -3.62 16.89
CA VAL A 70 3.14 -4.52 17.81
C VAL A 70 1.67 -4.10 17.89
N GLY A 71 0.77 -5.08 17.71
CA GLY A 71 -0.68 -4.87 17.72
C GLY A 71 -1.28 -4.44 16.38
N ALA A 72 -0.53 -4.51 15.28
CA ALA A 72 -1.10 -4.36 13.94
C ALA A 72 -2.18 -5.42 13.67
N THR A 73 -3.26 -5.01 13.02
CA THR A 73 -4.40 -5.88 12.66
C THR A 73 -4.59 -5.90 11.15
N SER A 74 -5.58 -6.64 10.65
CA SER A 74 -5.98 -6.58 9.23
C SER A 74 -6.32 -5.16 8.78
N LEU A 75 -6.82 -4.30 9.68
CA LEU A 75 -7.07 -2.90 9.37
C LEU A 75 -5.76 -2.14 9.07
N SER A 76 -4.71 -2.41 9.84
CA SER A 76 -3.38 -1.80 9.62
C SER A 76 -2.81 -2.19 8.25
N VAL A 77 -3.04 -3.43 7.83
CA VAL A 77 -2.65 -3.90 6.50
C VAL A 77 -3.47 -3.17 5.43
N LEU A 78 -4.79 -3.09 5.56
CA LEU A 78 -5.66 -2.37 4.61
C LEU A 78 -5.31 -0.89 4.48
N ARG A 79 -5.00 -0.21 5.60
CA ARG A 79 -4.52 1.18 5.62
C ARG A 79 -3.21 1.31 4.85
N SER A 80 -2.25 0.42 5.10
CA SER A 80 -0.97 0.44 4.38
C SER A 80 -1.11 0.19 2.87
N ILE A 81 -2.04 -0.69 2.47
CA ILE A 81 -2.37 -0.95 1.07
C ILE A 81 -2.94 0.31 0.44
N TRP A 82 -3.96 0.91 1.07
CA TRP A 82 -4.59 2.13 0.58
C TRP A 82 -3.58 3.25 0.39
N GLN A 83 -2.76 3.52 1.41
CA GLN A 83 -1.75 4.58 1.37
C GLN A 83 -0.77 4.38 0.21
N THR A 84 -0.34 3.14 0.03
CA THR A 84 0.61 2.75 -1.01
C THR A 84 0.03 2.96 -2.41
N PHE A 85 -1.23 2.58 -2.62
CA PHE A 85 -1.93 2.85 -3.88
C PHE A 85 -2.07 4.35 -4.13
N TRP A 86 -2.55 5.11 -3.13
CA TRP A 86 -2.68 6.56 -3.25
C TRP A 86 -1.32 7.20 -3.61
N LEU A 87 -0.25 6.83 -2.92
CA LEU A 87 1.10 7.33 -3.23
C LEU A 87 1.53 6.96 -4.64
N SER A 88 1.25 5.75 -5.12
CA SER A 88 1.64 5.35 -6.47
C SER A 88 0.99 6.18 -7.57
N GLU A 89 -0.24 6.66 -7.34
CA GLU A 89 -0.98 7.50 -8.29
C GLU A 89 -0.57 8.99 -8.19
N ASN A 90 -0.12 9.41 -7.02
CA ASN A 90 0.17 10.82 -6.69
C ASN A 90 1.66 11.08 -6.44
N TRP A 91 2.55 10.16 -6.83
CA TRP A 91 3.98 10.28 -6.57
C TRP A 91 4.64 11.35 -7.43
N GLU A 92 5.26 12.32 -6.78
CA GLU A 92 6.12 13.31 -7.40
C GLU A 92 7.59 12.92 -7.22
N SER A 93 8.22 12.44 -8.29
CA SER A 93 9.60 11.94 -8.26
C SER A 93 10.66 12.95 -7.80
N LYS A 94 10.37 14.25 -7.94
CA LYS A 94 11.24 15.35 -7.49
C LYS A 94 10.77 15.98 -6.16
N GLY A 95 9.65 15.52 -5.61
CA GLY A 95 9.09 16.05 -4.38
C GLY A 95 9.82 15.53 -3.13
N ASN A 96 9.59 16.19 -2.00
CA ASN A 96 10.10 15.72 -0.71
C ASN A 96 9.35 14.45 -0.29
N VAL A 97 10.08 13.36 -0.03
CA VAL A 97 9.48 12.06 0.34
C VAL A 97 8.68 12.17 1.64
N TYR A 98 9.19 12.88 2.65
CA TYR A 98 8.51 13.02 3.94
C TYR A 98 7.19 13.78 3.79
N ASP A 99 7.18 14.88 3.03
CA ASP A 99 5.96 15.68 2.81
C ASP A 99 4.91 14.89 2.04
N GLN A 100 5.32 14.09 1.05
CA GLN A 100 4.42 13.20 0.32
C GLN A 100 3.85 12.09 1.21
N LEU A 101 4.66 11.49 2.09
CA LEU A 101 4.19 10.53 3.08
C LEU A 101 3.19 11.17 4.04
N ALA A 102 3.47 12.39 4.53
CA ALA A 102 2.57 13.12 5.42
C ALA A 102 1.23 13.45 4.74
N ASN A 103 1.28 13.92 3.49
CA ASN A 103 0.08 14.21 2.72
C ASN A 103 -0.77 12.94 2.48
N SER A 104 -0.12 11.83 2.15
CA SER A 104 -0.84 10.56 1.96
C SER A 104 -1.50 10.01 3.22
N LEU A 105 -0.93 10.29 4.42
CA LEU A 105 -1.57 9.95 5.69
C LEU A 105 -2.79 10.82 5.97
N MET A 106 -2.71 12.12 5.66
CA MET A 106 -3.85 13.03 5.78
C MET A 106 -5.01 12.58 4.89
N GLU A 107 -4.73 12.29 3.62
CA GLU A 107 -5.73 11.76 2.67
C GLU A 107 -6.30 10.41 3.10
N LEU A 108 -5.48 9.57 3.73
CA LEU A 108 -5.90 8.29 4.29
C LEU A 108 -6.90 8.50 5.44
N GLU A 109 -6.68 9.46 6.35
CA GLU A 109 -7.66 9.72 7.40
C GLU A 109 -9.01 10.19 6.84
N ASP A 110 -9.00 11.00 5.78
CA ASP A 110 -10.23 11.56 5.22
C ASP A 110 -11.02 10.56 4.36
N ARG A 111 -10.34 9.61 3.70
CA ARG A 111 -10.94 8.82 2.61
C ARG A 111 -10.92 7.32 2.82
N PHE A 112 -10.29 6.84 3.88
CA PHE A 112 -10.18 5.40 4.13
C PHE A 112 -11.53 4.74 4.44
N ASP A 113 -12.45 5.44 5.11
CA ASP A 113 -13.78 4.90 5.39
C ASP A 113 -14.57 4.60 4.11
N ASP A 114 -14.48 5.45 3.09
CA ASP A 114 -15.08 5.21 1.78
C ASP A 114 -14.52 3.94 1.12
N PHE A 115 -13.21 3.71 1.25
CA PHE A 115 -12.57 2.50 0.77
C PHE A 115 -13.06 1.25 1.52
N ILE A 116 -13.21 1.33 2.84
CA ILE A 116 -13.75 0.23 3.64
C ILE A 116 -15.20 -0.07 3.25
N GLN A 117 -16.04 0.94 3.02
CA GLN A 117 -17.41 0.74 2.57
C GLN A 117 -17.46 0.05 1.20
N LYS A 118 -16.60 0.45 0.28
CA LYS A 118 -16.45 -0.18 -1.03
C LYS A 118 -16.06 -1.67 -0.92
N LEU A 119 -15.08 -2.00 -0.08
CA LEU A 119 -14.70 -3.39 0.17
C LEU A 119 -15.87 -4.22 0.74
N LYS A 120 -16.59 -3.66 1.71
CA LYS A 120 -17.76 -4.31 2.31
C LYS A 120 -18.88 -4.52 1.29
N SER A 121 -19.16 -3.55 0.43
CA SER A 121 -20.15 -3.71 -0.65
C SER A 121 -19.76 -4.80 -1.64
N SER A 122 -18.45 -4.98 -1.88
CA SER A 122 -17.89 -6.07 -2.68
C SER A 122 -17.77 -7.40 -1.91
N LYS A 123 -18.43 -7.54 -0.75
CA LYS A 123 -18.46 -8.75 0.07
C LYS A 123 -17.09 -9.21 0.60
N TRP A 124 -16.14 -8.29 0.76
CA TRP A 124 -14.89 -8.56 1.48
C TRP A 124 -15.14 -8.59 2.98
N ASP A 125 -14.55 -9.58 3.65
CA ASP A 125 -14.37 -9.51 5.09
C ASP A 125 -13.20 -8.56 5.38
N THR A 126 -13.48 -7.43 6.04
CA THR A 126 -12.45 -6.42 6.36
C THR A 126 -11.76 -6.69 7.69
N GLN A 127 -12.33 -7.61 8.49
CA GLN A 127 -11.74 -8.10 9.74
C GLN A 127 -10.85 -9.32 9.51
N GLN A 128 -11.10 -10.07 8.44
CA GLN A 128 -10.25 -11.14 7.97
C GLN A 128 -9.80 -10.86 6.54
N LEU A 129 -8.53 -10.52 6.35
CA LEU A 129 -7.93 -10.39 5.03
C LEU A 129 -7.88 -11.76 4.33
N ASN A 130 -8.99 -12.10 3.67
CA ASN A 130 -9.12 -13.23 2.77
C ASN A 130 -9.08 -12.69 1.34
N LEU A 131 -7.88 -12.52 0.79
CA LEU A 131 -7.68 -12.22 -0.62
C LEU A 131 -8.27 -13.36 -1.45
N LYS A 132 -9.47 -13.16 -1.99
CA LYS A 132 -10.06 -14.09 -2.97
C LYS A 132 -9.32 -13.90 -4.28
N VAL A 133 -8.22 -14.62 -4.44
CA VAL A 133 -7.50 -14.74 -5.71
C VAL A 133 -8.35 -15.63 -6.63
N PRO A 134 -8.72 -15.17 -7.85
CA PRO A 134 -9.31 -16.03 -8.86
C PRO A 134 -8.41 -17.26 -9.04
N LYS A 135 -9.00 -18.44 -8.96
CA LYS A 135 -8.28 -19.71 -9.10
C LYS A 135 -7.72 -19.93 -10.51
N GLU A 136 -8.16 -19.14 -11.48
CA GLU A 136 -7.75 -19.22 -12.87
C GLU A 136 -7.02 -17.92 -13.24
N ILE A 137 -5.75 -17.83 -12.84
CA ILE A 137 -4.80 -17.04 -13.60
C ILE A 137 -4.11 -18.05 -14.54
N SER A 138 -4.63 -18.24 -15.75
CA SER A 138 -3.80 -18.85 -16.79
C SER A 138 -2.76 -17.80 -17.17
N ILE A 139 -1.54 -17.96 -16.68
CA ILE A 139 -0.37 -17.17 -17.09
C ILE A 139 0.09 -17.68 -18.48
N ASP A 140 -0.84 -17.86 -19.41
CA ASP A 140 -0.55 -18.34 -20.76
C ASP A 140 -0.72 -17.26 -21.84
N ASP A 141 -1.25 -16.08 -21.50
CA ASP A 141 -1.44 -14.98 -22.48
C ASP A 141 -0.33 -13.90 -22.46
N ILE A 142 0.87 -14.23 -21.95
CA ILE A 142 2.07 -13.38 -22.15
C ILE A 142 2.98 -13.92 -23.27
N ASN A 143 2.60 -15.01 -23.93
CA ASN A 143 3.29 -15.48 -25.14
C ASN A 143 2.42 -15.28 -26.38
N THR A 144 2.34 -14.04 -26.87
CA THR A 144 2.02 -13.81 -28.28
C THR A 144 2.78 -12.62 -28.84
N PHE A 145 3.85 -12.99 -29.56
CA PHE A 145 4.67 -12.29 -30.56
C PHE A 145 5.68 -11.23 -30.12
#